data_AF-A0A1I1R8A8-F1
#
_entry.id   AF-A0A1I1R8A8-F1
#
_cell.length_a   1.000
_cell.length_b   1.000
_cell.length_c   1.000
_cell.angle_alpha   90.00
_cell.angle_beta   90.00
_cell.angle_gamma   90.00
#
_symmetry.space_group_name_H-M   'P 1'
#
loop_
_entity.id
_entity.type
_entity.pdbx_description
1 polymer ?
#
loop_
_entity_poly.entity_id
_entity_poly.type
_entity_poly.pdbx_seq_one_letter_code
_entity_poly.pdbx_strand_id
1 'polypeptide(L)'
;MEYGGKLAAITNLKNKMDTYRPLSPLEVKQLEQNIRIEHVWSSAAIEGNTMTEAETAEILNGGLGATIHGKTIRETLEIINLNEAYSYILDLAVFEDTKQNHLFTQYKP
;
A
#
# COMPACT_ATOMS: atom_id res chain seq x y z
N MET A 1 13.45 -5.04 -30.04
CA MET A 1 12.36 -5.00 -29.05
C MET A 1 12.66 -3.92 -28.02
N GLU A 2 11.88 -2.84 -28.01
CA GLU A 2 12.14 -1.57 -27.30
C GLU A 2 12.10 -1.68 -25.76
N TYR A 3 11.52 -2.75 -25.21
CA TYR A 3 11.31 -2.92 -23.76
C TYR A 3 12.49 -3.54 -23.00
N GLY A 4 13.46 -4.17 -23.68
CA GLY A 4 14.57 -4.87 -23.02
C GLY A 4 15.45 -3.94 -22.18
N GLY A 5 15.70 -2.72 -22.65
CA GLY A 5 16.46 -1.72 -21.91
C GLY A 5 15.73 -1.20 -20.67
N LYS A 6 14.41 -0.98 -20.75
CA LYS A 6 13.59 -0.53 -19.61
C LYS A 6 13.51 -1.59 -18.52
N LEU A 7 13.35 -2.86 -18.90
CA LEU A 7 13.32 -3.97 -17.95
C LEU A 7 14.66 -4.09 -17.20
N ALA A 8 15.79 -4.01 -17.91
CA ALA A 8 17.11 -4.03 -17.30
C ALA A 8 17.31 -2.87 -16.31
N ALA A 9 16.84 -1.67 -16.64
CA ALA A 9 16.89 -0.52 -15.75
C ALA A 9 16.07 -0.75 -14.47
N ILE A 10 14.84 -1.27 -14.58
CA ILE A 10 13.98 -1.60 -13.43
C ILE A 10 14.63 -2.67 -12.56
N THR A 11 15.19 -3.73 -13.16
CA THR A 11 15.91 -4.77 -12.42
C THR A 11 17.10 -4.19 -11.64
N ASN A 12 17.88 -3.31 -12.25
CA ASN A 12 19.02 -2.67 -11.58
C ASN A 12 18.57 -1.78 -10.41
N LEU A 13 17.49 -1.01 -10.58
CA LEU A 13 16.93 -0.19 -9.49
C LEU A 13 16.41 -1.05 -8.35
N LYS A 14 15.73 -2.16 -8.65
CA LYS A 14 15.30 -3.14 -7.65
C LYS A 14 16.49 -3.73 -6.90
N ASN A 15 17.52 -4.19 -7.60
CA ASN A 15 18.73 -4.75 -6.98
C ASN A 15 19.40 -3.74 -6.06
N LYS A 16 19.52 -2.47 -6.48
CA LYS A 16 20.05 -1.40 -5.63
C LYS A 16 19.16 -1.16 -4.41
N MET A 17 17.85 -1.09 -4.60
CA MET A 17 16.88 -0.93 -3.50
C MET A 17 17.00 -2.07 -2.46
N ASP A 18 17.18 -3.31 -2.92
CA ASP A 18 17.29 -4.47 -2.05
C ASP A 18 18.56 -4.43 -1.16
N THR A 19 19.60 -3.66 -1.54
CA THR A 19 20.80 -3.47 -0.70
C THR A 19 20.56 -2.64 0.57
N TYR A 20 19.43 -1.93 0.69
CA TYR A 20 19.09 -1.16 1.89
C TYR A 20 18.40 -1.99 2.97
N ARG A 21 18.22 -3.31 2.78
CA ARG A 21 17.64 -4.23 3.77
C ARG A 21 18.72 -4.82 4.69
N PRO A 22 18.39 -5.22 5.95
CA PRO A 22 17.07 -5.13 6.57
C PRO A 22 16.75 -3.71 7.07
N LEU A 23 15.47 -3.38 7.03
CA LEU A 23 14.95 -2.13 7.61
C LEU A 23 14.56 -2.37 9.07
N SER A 24 14.66 -1.32 9.89
CA SER A 24 14.19 -1.38 11.27
C SER A 24 12.66 -1.54 11.32
N PRO A 25 12.09 -2.10 12.41
CA PRO A 25 10.65 -2.27 12.55
C PRO A 25 9.85 -0.97 12.41
N LEU A 26 10.44 0.15 12.84
CA LEU A 26 9.82 1.46 12.71
C LEU A 26 9.77 1.92 11.24
N GLU A 27 10.86 1.74 10.49
CA GLU A 27 10.93 2.09 9.07
C GLU A 27 9.99 1.22 8.24
N VAL A 28 9.93 -0.09 8.53
CA VAL A 28 8.98 -1.00 7.87
C VAL A 28 7.55 -0.53 8.10
N LYS A 29 7.16 -0.28 9.36
CA LYS A 29 5.81 0.17 9.70
C LYS A 29 5.45 1.49 9.02
N GLN A 30 6.38 2.44 8.96
CA GLN A 30 6.16 3.72 8.29
C GLN A 30 5.98 3.56 6.78
N LEU A 31 6.79 2.72 6.14
CA LEU A 31 6.68 2.44 4.71
C LEU A 31 5.37 1.73 4.39
N GLU A 32 4.97 0.73 5.17
CA GLU A 32 3.69 0.02 5.01
C GLU A 32 2.50 0.98 5.12
N GLN A 33 2.54 1.92 6.07
CA GLN A 33 1.50 2.94 6.21
C GLN A 33 1.45 3.86 4.99
N ASN A 34 2.60 4.37 4.54
CA ASN A 34 2.66 5.29 3.40
C ASN A 34 2.21 4.61 2.10
N ILE A 35 2.68 3.39 1.84
CA ILE A 35 2.31 2.60 0.65
C ILE A 35 0.80 2.34 0.65
N ARG A 36 0.21 2.01 1.80
CA ARG A 36 -1.24 1.81 1.93
C ARG A 36 -2.02 3.07 1.58
N ILE A 37 -1.63 4.21 2.15
CA ILE A 37 -2.28 5.51 1.88
C ILE A 37 -2.21 5.82 0.39
N GLU A 38 -1.00 5.77 -0.19
CA GLU A 38 -0.77 6.06 -1.60
C GLU A 38 -1.59 5.12 -2.50
N HIS A 39 -1.62 3.82 -2.19
CA HIS A 39 -2.36 2.83 -2.97
C HIS A 39 -3.87 3.08 -2.96
N VAL A 40 -4.44 3.32 -1.78
CA VAL A 40 -5.88 3.56 -1.62
C VAL A 40 -6.27 4.88 -2.28
N TRP A 41 -5.51 5.95 -2.03
CA TRP A 41 -5.76 7.26 -2.63
C TRP A 41 -5.67 7.21 -4.17
N SER A 42 -4.57 6.68 -4.72
CA SER A 42 -4.35 6.66 -6.16
C SER A 42 -5.38 5.81 -6.90
N SER A 43 -5.80 4.68 -6.31
CA SER A 43 -6.85 3.84 -6.88
C SER A 43 -8.20 4.55 -6.92
N ALA A 44 -8.59 5.19 -5.81
CA ALA A 44 -9.84 5.96 -5.76
C ALA A 44 -9.81 7.15 -6.74
N ALA A 45 -8.67 7.84 -6.84
CA ALA A 45 -8.50 8.97 -7.75
C ALA A 45 -8.64 8.56 -9.23
N ILE A 46 -8.13 7.39 -9.61
CA ILE A 46 -8.31 6.82 -10.96
C ILE A 46 -9.79 6.56 -11.28
N GLU A 47 -10.57 6.18 -10.27
CA GLU A 47 -12.02 5.94 -10.38
C GLU A 47 -12.86 7.23 -10.29
N GLY A 48 -12.23 8.38 -10.03
CA GLY A 48 -12.85 9.70 -10.03
C GLY A 48 -13.21 10.25 -8.65
N ASN A 49 -12.77 9.60 -7.57
CA ASN A 49 -12.89 10.12 -6.21
C ASN A 49 -12.05 11.40 -6.06
N THR A 50 -12.58 12.42 -5.36
CA THR A 50 -11.92 13.73 -5.26
C THR A 50 -11.12 13.92 -3.97
N MET A 51 -11.06 12.91 -3.10
CA MET A 51 -10.30 12.94 -1.86
C MET A 51 -8.81 13.17 -2.16
N THR A 52 -8.20 14.11 -1.46
CA THR A 52 -6.75 14.32 -1.51
C THR A 52 -6.03 13.21 -0.74
N GLU A 53 -4.74 12.99 -1.01
CA GLU A 53 -3.94 11.99 -0.29
C GLU A 53 -3.94 12.24 1.23
N ALA A 54 -3.88 13.51 1.65
CA ALA A 54 -3.92 13.90 3.06
C ALA A 54 -5.29 13.61 3.70
N GLU A 55 -6.39 13.89 3.01
CA GLU A 55 -7.74 13.55 3.48
C GLU A 55 -7.94 12.03 3.53
N THR A 56 -7.43 11.27 2.55
CA THR A 56 -7.39 9.80 2.59
C THR A 56 -6.61 9.31 3.80
N ALA A 57 -5.42 9.87 4.06
CA ALA A 57 -4.61 9.53 5.23
C ALA A 57 -5.37 9.79 6.54
N GLU A 58 -6.11 10.91 6.63
CA GLU A 58 -6.95 11.23 7.78
C GLU A 58 -8.05 10.19 8.00
N ILE A 59 -8.75 9.77 6.93
CA ILE A 59 -9.75 8.68 7.00
C ILE A 59 -9.12 7.37 7.47
N LEU A 60 -7.99 6.96 6.89
CA LEU A 60 -7.35 5.68 7.21
C LEU A 60 -6.76 5.64 8.63
N ASN A 61 -6.26 6.78 9.13
CA ASN A 61 -5.69 6.88 10.48
C ASN A 61 -6.76 7.15 11.55
N GLY A 62 -7.84 7.85 11.20
CA GLY A 62 -8.91 8.27 12.12
C GLY A 62 -10.09 7.30 12.24
N GLY A 63 -10.25 6.38 11.27
CA GLY A 63 -11.29 5.33 11.27
C GLY A 63 -12.67 5.81 10.82
N LEU A 64 -13.69 4.94 10.99
CA LEU A 64 -15.06 5.09 10.44
C LEU A 64 -15.82 6.38 10.85
N GLY A 65 -15.36 7.08 11.88
CA GLY A 65 -15.95 8.34 12.35
C GLY A 65 -15.36 9.60 11.70
N ALA A 66 -14.27 9.47 10.94
CA ALA A 66 -13.67 10.58 10.21
C ALA A 66 -14.56 10.96 9.02
N THR A 67 -14.96 12.23 8.97
CA THR A 67 -15.69 12.79 7.84
C THR A 67 -14.97 14.01 7.35
N ILE A 68 -14.82 14.14 6.04
CA ILE A 68 -14.12 15.25 5.42
C ILE A 68 -15.14 16.28 4.93
N HIS A 69 -15.00 17.51 5.38
CA HIS A 69 -15.90 18.59 4.98
C HIS A 69 -15.89 18.77 3.46
N GLY A 70 -17.08 18.89 2.85
CA GLY A 70 -17.21 19.09 1.40
C GLY A 70 -17.05 17.82 0.56
N LYS A 71 -16.83 16.65 1.18
CA LYS A 71 -16.79 15.34 0.51
C LYS A 71 -18.08 14.57 0.76
N THR A 72 -18.40 13.68 -0.18
CA THR A 72 -19.58 12.83 -0.03
C THR A 72 -19.28 11.64 0.87
N ILE A 73 -20.33 11.09 1.50
CA ILE A 73 -20.23 9.82 2.24
C ILE A 73 -19.78 8.70 1.29
N ARG A 74 -20.22 8.72 0.02
CA ARG A 74 -19.81 7.76 -1.00
C ARG A 74 -18.30 7.74 -1.17
N GLU A 75 -17.68 8.90 -1.36
CA GLU A 75 -16.22 9.00 -1.52
C GLU A 75 -15.47 8.47 -0.29
N THR A 76 -16.01 8.70 0.90
CA THR A 76 -15.43 8.17 2.14
C THR A 76 -15.54 6.64 2.20
N LEU A 77 -16.71 6.09 1.84
CA LEU A 77 -16.94 4.64 1.80
C LEU A 77 -16.07 3.95 0.74
N GLU A 78 -15.82 4.58 -0.41
CA GLU A 78 -14.90 4.05 -1.43
C GLU A 78 -13.48 3.89 -0.87
N ILE A 79 -12.96 4.90 -0.16
CA ILE A 79 -11.65 4.84 0.52
C ILE A 79 -11.61 3.70 1.55
N ILE A 80 -12.66 3.55 2.36
CA ILE A 80 -12.76 2.48 3.36
C ILE A 80 -12.75 1.10 2.67
N ASN A 81 -13.61 0.92 1.66
CA ASN A 81 -13.73 -0.34 0.94
C ASN A 81 -12.42 -0.73 0.24
N LEU A 82 -11.72 0.23 -0.39
CA LEU A 82 -10.42 -0.03 -1.02
C LEU A 82 -9.35 -0.41 0.01
N ASN A 83 -9.34 0.22 1.19
CA ASN A 83 -8.42 -0.16 2.26
C ASN A 83 -8.72 -1.56 2.82
N GLU A 84 -9.99 -1.94 2.95
CA GLU A 84 -10.39 -3.28 3.34
C GLU A 84 -9.96 -4.31 2.28
N ALA A 85 -10.18 -4.02 1.00
CA ALA A 85 -9.74 -4.86 -0.11
C ALA A 85 -8.21 -5.01 -0.13
N TYR A 86 -7.46 -3.92 0.06
CA TYR A 86 -6.01 -3.95 0.16
C TYR A 86 -5.53 -4.85 1.31
N SER A 87 -6.14 -4.72 2.49
CA SER A 87 -5.81 -5.54 3.66
C SER A 87 -6.11 -7.02 3.40
N TYR A 88 -7.26 -7.32 2.81
CA TYR A 88 -7.66 -8.69 2.47
C TYR A 88 -6.69 -9.37 1.50
N ILE A 89 -6.21 -8.66 0.48
CA ILE A 89 -5.22 -9.19 -0.47
C ILE A 89 -3.87 -9.45 0.21
N LEU A 90 -3.43 -8.57 1.11
CA LEU A 90 -2.21 -8.81 1.89
C LEU A 90 -2.33 -10.04 2.78
N ASP A 91 -3.46 -10.22 3.45
CA ASP A 91 -3.72 -11.39 4.29
C ASP A 91 -3.66 -12.70 3.46
N LEU A 92 -4.22 -12.68 2.25
CA LEU A 92 -4.13 -13.81 1.31
C LEU A 92 -2.70 -14.08 0.84
N ALA A 93 -1.94 -13.04 0.49
CA ALA A 93 -0.57 -13.17 0.03
C ALA A 93 0.35 -13.74 1.12
N VAL A 94 0.19 -13.29 2.36
CA VAL A 94 0.91 -13.83 3.52
C VAL A 94 0.50 -15.29 3.78
N PHE A 95 -0.78 -15.61 3.64
CA PHE A 95 -1.25 -16.98 3.79
C PHE A 95 -0.64 -17.93 2.75
N GLU A 96 -0.51 -17.51 1.49
CA GLU A 96 0.15 -18.30 0.45
C GLU A 96 1.65 -18.49 0.71
N ASP A 97 2.32 -17.44 1.21
CA ASP A 97 3.74 -17.49 1.58
C ASP A 97 4.00 -18.51 2.72
N THR A 98 3.09 -18.56 3.71
CA THR A 98 3.16 -19.57 4.78
C THR A 98 2.93 -21.01 4.31
N LYS A 99 2.31 -21.22 3.14
CA LYS A 99 2.12 -22.55 2.52
C LYS A 99 3.23 -22.97 1.58
N GLN A 100 3.99 -22.03 0.98
CA GLN A 100 4.95 -22.37 -0.09
C GLN A 100 6.40 -22.60 0.37
N ASN A 101 6.98 -21.86 1.33
CA ASN A 101 8.26 -22.16 2.01
C ASN A 101 8.82 -20.90 2.68
N HIS A 102 9.18 -20.96 3.98
CA HIS A 102 10.51 -20.70 4.57
C HIS A 102 11.45 -19.58 4.03
N LEU A 103 11.01 -18.63 3.20
CA LEU A 103 11.89 -17.64 2.55
C LEU A 103 11.65 -16.19 3.00
N PHE A 104 10.59 -15.91 3.77
CA PHE A 104 10.35 -14.60 4.38
C PHE A 104 10.13 -14.63 5.90
N THR A 105 10.39 -15.77 6.58
CA THR A 105 10.32 -15.89 8.05
C THR A 105 11.46 -15.19 8.81
N GLN A 106 11.94 -14.03 8.33
CA GLN A 106 12.87 -13.18 9.07
C GLN A 106 12.24 -11.87 9.57
N TYR A 107 10.92 -11.77 9.57
CA TYR A 107 10.22 -10.81 10.42
C TYR A 107 9.27 -11.55 11.36
N LYS A 108 9.76 -11.77 12.59
CA LYS A 108 8.93 -12.00 13.76
C LYS A 108 9.27 -10.88 14.75
N PRO A 109 8.28 -10.25 15.41
CA PRO A 109 8.51 -9.12 16.32
C PRO A 109 9.40 -9.49 17.51
#